data_AF-A0A940UA03-F1
#
_entry.id   AF-A0A940UA03-F1
#
_cell.length_a   1.000
_cell.length_b   1.000
_cell.length_c   1.000
_cell.angle_alpha   90.00
_cell.angle_beta   90.00
_cell.angle_gamma   90.00
#
_symmetry.space_group_name_H-M   'P 1'
#
loop_
_entity.id
_entity.type
_entity.pdbx_description
1 polymer ?
#
loop_
_entity_poly.entity_id
_entity_poly.type
_entity_poly.pdbx_seq_one_letter_code
_entity_poly.pdbx_strand_id
1 'polypeptide(L)'
;MKEKRTVQSVQRLIAAFFRDNRRMPSFAEMVDLLGVGSKSVVNFWINKLVEAGILEKDDKGHLTFTKRSFAIPLVGSVQAGFPSPE
;
A
#
# COMPACT_ATOMS: atom_id res chain seq x y z
N MET A 1 -16.81 11.24 -4.79
CA MET A 1 -15.78 11.99 -4.02
C MET A 1 -14.42 11.34 -4.28
N LYS A 2 -13.49 12.03 -4.95
CA LYS A 2 -12.13 11.49 -5.17
C LYS A 2 -11.34 11.66 -3.87
N GLU A 3 -11.37 10.63 -3.03
CA GLU A 3 -10.59 10.58 -1.80
C GLU A 3 -9.13 10.92 -2.11
N LYS A 4 -8.57 11.91 -1.41
CA LYS A 4 -7.21 12.39 -1.64
C LYS A 4 -6.23 11.24 -1.38
N ARG A 5 -5.81 10.54 -2.45
CA ARG A 5 -4.79 9.48 -2.36
C ARG A 5 -3.53 10.08 -1.74
N THR A 6 -3.25 9.66 -0.51
CA THR A 6 -2.08 10.08 0.26
C THR A 6 -1.10 8.90 0.28
N VAL A 7 0.20 9.19 0.48
CA VAL A 7 1.28 8.16 0.57
C VAL A 7 0.89 7.03 1.52
N GLN A 8 0.26 7.36 2.65
CA GLN A 8 -0.23 6.40 3.65
C GLN A 8 -1.30 5.44 3.12
N SER A 9 -2.22 5.93 2.26
CA SER A 9 -3.29 5.09 1.69
C SER A 9 -2.73 4.08 0.69
N VAL A 10 -1.75 4.51 -0.12
CA VAL A 10 -1.05 3.64 -1.05
C VAL A 10 -0.25 2.57 -0.30
N GLN A 11 0.48 2.97 0.74
CA GLN A 11 1.18 2.03 1.61
C GLN A 11 0.23 0.98 2.20
N ARG A 12 -0.94 1.39 2.71
CA ARG A 12 -1.91 0.48 3.31
C ARG A 12 -2.42 -0.57 2.32
N LEU A 13 -2.71 -0.18 1.07
CA LEU A 13 -3.15 -1.10 0.02
C LEU A 13 -2.08 -2.13 -0.31
N ILE A 14 -0.83 -1.69 -0.52
CA ILE A 14 0.29 -2.58 -0.83
C ILE A 14 0.59 -3.49 0.37
N ALA A 15 0.52 -2.98 1.60
CA ALA A 15 0.73 -3.77 2.81
C ALA A 15 -0.38 -4.81 3.04
N ALA A 16 -1.64 -4.47 2.75
CA ALA A 16 -2.75 -5.42 2.81
C ALA A 16 -2.56 -6.57 1.81
N PHE A 17 -2.21 -6.25 0.56
CA PHE A 17 -1.90 -7.25 -0.45
C PHE A 17 -0.72 -8.15 -0.03
N PHE A 18 0.36 -7.54 0.47
CA PHE A 18 1.53 -8.28 0.93
C PHE A 18 1.21 -9.20 2.11
N ARG A 19 0.32 -8.79 3.03
CA ARG A 19 -0.12 -9.61 4.15
C ARG A 19 -0.92 -10.83 3.68
N ASP A 20 -1.79 -10.63 2.70
CA ASP A 20 -2.68 -11.67 2.17
C ASP A 20 -1.92 -12.67 1.28
N ASN A 21 -1.11 -12.16 0.35
CA ASN A 21 -0.44 -12.97 -0.67
C ASN A 21 0.99 -13.39 -0.28
N ARG A 22 1.52 -12.86 0.84
CA ARG A 22 2.92 -13.07 1.31
C ARG A 22 3.97 -12.73 0.24
N ARG A 23 3.60 -11.93 -0.76
CA ARG A 23 4.42 -11.55 -1.92
C ARG A 23 4.17 -10.08 -2.26
N MET A 24 5.18 -9.44 -2.82
CA MET A 24 5.05 -8.08 -3.34
C MET A 24 4.15 -8.07 -4.60
N PRO A 25 3.18 -7.15 -4.72
CA PRO A 25 2.38 -7.02 -5.93
C PRO A 25 3.26 -6.60 -7.11
N SER A 26 2.90 -7.08 -8.31
CA SER A 26 3.56 -6.66 -9.55
C SER A 26 3.04 -5.30 -10.00
N PHE A 27 3.74 -4.62 -10.92
CA PHE A 27 3.29 -3.33 -11.45
C PHE A 27 1.89 -3.38 -12.07
N ALA A 28 1.49 -4.51 -12.68
CA ALA A 28 0.14 -4.70 -13.22
C ALA A 28 -0.91 -4.79 -12.10
N GLU A 29 -0.66 -5.63 -11.09
CA GLU A 29 -1.51 -5.74 -9.90
C GLU A 29 -1.63 -4.41 -9.14
N MET A 30 -0.54 -3.65 -9.05
CA MET A 30 -0.55 -2.33 -8.44
C MET A 30 -1.42 -1.35 -9.23
N VAL A 31 -1.46 -1.43 -10.56
CA VAL A 31 -2.35 -0.59 -11.38
C VAL A 31 -3.81 -0.84 -11.01
N ASP A 32 -4.19 -2.10 -10.83
CA ASP A 32 -5.54 -2.53 -10.45
C ASP A 32 -5.85 -2.15 -8.98
N LEU A 33 -4.98 -2.53 -8.04
CA LEU A 33 -5.05 -2.17 -6.61
C LEU A 33 -5.20 -0.68 -6.37
N LEU A 34 -4.43 0.12 -7.12
CA LEU A 34 -4.44 1.57 -7.01
C LEU A 34 -5.48 2.20 -7.92
N GLY A 35 -6.15 1.45 -8.80
CA GLY A 35 -7.05 2.00 -9.82
C GLY A 35 -6.46 3.23 -10.50
N VAL A 36 -5.25 3.13 -11.03
CA VAL A 36 -4.53 4.22 -11.72
C VAL A 36 -4.51 3.97 -13.21
N GLY A 37 -4.50 5.04 -14.02
CA GLY A 37 -4.56 4.90 -15.48
C GLY A 37 -3.29 4.37 -16.15
N SER A 38 -2.16 4.26 -15.44
CA SER A 38 -0.88 3.87 -16.06
C SER A 38 0.16 3.36 -15.07
N LYS A 39 1.06 2.49 -15.56
CA LYS A 39 2.25 2.01 -14.85
C LYS A 39 3.18 3.14 -14.40
N SER A 40 3.20 4.26 -15.14
CA SER A 40 3.99 5.44 -14.78
C SER A 40 3.53 6.08 -13.47
N VAL A 41 2.22 6.08 -13.20
CA VAL A 41 1.65 6.61 -11.94
C VAL A 41 2.02 5.70 -10.77
N VAL A 42 2.00 4.38 -10.98
CA VAL A 42 2.51 3.42 -9.98
C VAL A 42 3.98 3.70 -9.68
N ASN A 43 4.81 3.87 -10.72
CA ASN A 43 6.22 4.15 -10.54
C ASN A 43 6.45 5.48 -9.78
N PHE A 44 5.63 6.51 -10.04
CA PHE A 44 5.67 7.76 -9.28
C PHE A 44 5.39 7.52 -7.78
N TRP A 45 4.37 6.74 -7.44
CA TRP A 45 4.05 6.41 -6.05
C TRP A 45 5.13 5.57 -5.39
N ILE A 46 5.68 4.59 -6.11
CA ILE A 46 6.79 3.76 -5.61
C ILE A 46 8.00 4.64 -5.29
N ASN A 47 8.43 5.53 -6.20
CA ASN A 47 9.55 6.43 -5.92
C ASN A 47 9.27 7.28 -4.68
N LYS A 48 8.06 7.80 -4.54
CA LYS A 48 7.66 8.57 -3.35
C LYS A 48 7.69 7.75 -2.05
N LEU A 49 7.36 6.47 -2.11
CA LEU A 49 7.46 5.52 -0.99
C LEU A 49 8.91 5.13 -0.70
N VAL A 50 9.78 5.08 -1.72
CA VAL A 50 11.22 4.84 -1.57
C VAL A 50 11.90 6.05 -0.94
N GLU A 51 11.59 7.27 -1.40
CA GLU A 51 12.06 8.51 -0.80
C GLU A 51 11.62 8.66 0.66
N ALA A 52 10.40 8.18 0.98
CA ALA A 52 9.91 8.13 2.36
C ALA A 52 10.54 7.01 3.21
N GLY A 53 11.41 6.17 2.64
CA GLY A 53 12.04 5.04 3.34
C GLY A 53 11.07 3.92 3.72
N ILE A 54 9.94 3.80 3.01
CA ILE A 54 8.90 2.79 3.26
C ILE A 54 9.15 1.56 2.36
N LEU A 55 9.46 1.80 1.08
CA LEU A 55 9.84 0.78 0.12
C LEU A 55 11.33 0.87 -0.18
N GLU A 56 11.93 -0.24 -0.53
CA GLU A 56 13.29 -0.31 -1.04
C GLU A 56 13.24 -1.01 -2.39
N LYS A 57 13.94 -0.44 -3.36
CA LYS A 57 14.12 -1.05 -4.68
C LYS A 57 15.50 -1.68 -4.70
N ASP A 58 15.54 -3.01 -4.79
CA ASP A 58 16.79 -3.74 -5.00
C ASP A 58 17.32 -3.46 -6.42
N ASP A 59 18.64 -3.51 -6.59
CA ASP A 59 19.32 -3.30 -7.87
C ASP A 59 18.83 -4.28 -8.96
N LYS A 60 18.33 -5.45 -8.56
CA LYS A 60 17.67 -6.44 -9.44
C LYS A 60 16.24 -6.08 -9.85
N GLY A 61 15.71 -4.94 -9.42
CA GLY A 61 14.34 -4.53 -9.70
C GLY A 61 13.28 -5.16 -8.79
N HIS A 62 13.70 -5.83 -7.71
CA HIS A 62 12.77 -6.34 -6.71
C HIS A 62 12.35 -5.22 -5.75
N LEU A 63 11.03 -5.08 -5.60
CA LEU A 63 10.44 -4.20 -4.61
C LEU A 63 10.31 -4.97 -3.30
N THR A 64 10.92 -4.44 -2.24
CA THR A 64 10.85 -5.00 -0.89
C THR A 64 10.37 -3.92 0.07
N PHE A 65 9.52 -4.31 1.02
CA PHE A 65 9.18 -3.44 2.13
C PHE A 65 10.39 -3.29 3.04
N THR A 66 10.84 -2.05 3.30
CA THR A 66 11.95 -1.88 4.25
C THR A 66 11.45 -2.26 5.64
N LYS A 67 12.31 -2.82 6.50
CA LYS A 67 11.93 -3.31 7.85
C LYS A 67 11.19 -2.28 8.72
N ARG A 68 11.35 -0.98 8.43
CA ARG A 68 10.67 0.15 9.11
C ARG A 68 9.22 0.38 8.67
N SER A 69 8.80 -0.12 7.51
CA SER A 69 7.43 0.07 6.99
C SER A 69 6.36 -0.74 7.74
N PHE A 70 6.79 -1.72 8.54
CA PHE A 70 5.97 -2.42 9.54
C PHE A 70 5.76 -1.61 10.82
N ALA A 71 6.02 -0.30 10.82
CA ALA A 71 5.43 0.60 11.80
C ALA A 71 3.91 0.63 11.56
N ILE A 72 3.22 -0.40 12.04
CA ILE A 72 1.77 -0.50 12.09
C ILE A 72 1.33 0.72 12.89
N PRO A 73 0.62 1.71 12.31
CA PRO A 73 -0.03 2.71 13.15
C PRO A 73 -0.93 1.94 14.10
N LEU A 74 -0.78 2.16 15.40
CA LEU A 74 -1.68 1.61 16.41
C LEU A 74 -3.09 2.15 16.11
N VAL A 75 -3.84 1.45 15.27
CA VAL A 75 -5.21 1.80 14.93
C VAL A 75 -6.04 1.41 16.15
N GLY A 76 -6.24 2.37 17.04
CA GLY A 76 -7.16 2.23 18.17
C GLY A 76 -8.56 1.82 17.67
N SER A 77 -9.22 1.00 18.49
CA SER A 77 -10.56 0.43 18.37
C SER A 77 -11.31 0.77 17.08
N VAL A 78 -11.20 -0.12 16.08
CA VAL A 78 -12.21 -0.21 15.02
C VAL A 78 -13.51 -0.65 15.70
N GLN A 79 -14.43 0.30 15.89
CA GLN A 79 -15.77 0.01 16.35
C GLN A 79 -16.48 -0.79 15.25
N ALA A 80 -16.53 -2.11 15.40
CA ALA A 80 -17.45 -2.95 14.64
C ALA A 80 -18.86 -2.42 14.91
N GLY A 81 -19.60 -2.07 13.86
CA GLY A 81 -20.95 -1.55 13.98
C GLY A 81 -21.82 -2.49 14.83
N PHE A 82 -22.65 -1.89 15.69
CA PHE A 82 -23.63 -2.61 16.49
C PHE A 82 -24.48 -3.52 15.59
N PRO A 83 -24.72 -4.79 15.96
CA PRO A 83 -25.71 -5.59 15.26
C PRO A 83 -27.07 -4.90 15.46
N SER A 84 -27.72 -4.48 14.38
CA SER A 84 -29.15 -4.15 14.43
C SER A 84 -29.91 -5.43 14.77
N PRO A 85 -30.66 -5.46 15.89
CA PRO A 85 -31.60 -6.53 16.17
C PRO A 85 -32.85 -6.35 15.31
N GLU A 86 -33.32 -7.45 14.71
CA GLU A 86 -34.73 -7.66 14.39
C GLU A 86 -35.34 -8.53 15.50
#